data_AF-A0A392SSE0-F1
#
_entry.id   AF-A0A392SSE0-F1
#
_cell.length_a   1.000
_cell.length_b   1.000
_cell.length_c   1.000
_cell.angle_alpha   90.00
_cell.angle_beta   90.00
_cell.angle_gamma   90.00
#
_symmetry.space_group_name_H-M   'P 1'
#
loop_
_entity.id
_entity.type
_entity.pdbx_description
1 polymer ?
#
loop_
_entity_poly.entity_id
_entity_poly.type
_entity_poly.pdbx_seq_one_letter_code
_entity_poly.pdbx_strand_id
1 'polypeptide(L)'
;MDETSENSSPNSMCKTTTLPNAYAYFNAEFSDFDKNKKKECFAPGQIWAIYDARDGMPRLYALIRKVFSPGFKLQATWLESHPDD
;
A
#
# COMPACT_ATOMS: atom_id res chain seq x y z
N MET A 1 -32.51 7.47 38.78
CA MET A 1 -32.92 7.81 37.41
C MET A 1 -31.70 7.54 36.56
N ASP A 2 -31.71 6.42 35.86
CA ASP A 2 -30.73 6.07 34.84
C ASP A 2 -30.71 7.12 33.73
N GLU A 3 -29.52 7.48 33.25
CA GLU A 3 -29.24 7.54 31.81
C GLU A 3 -27.73 7.51 31.56
N THR A 4 -27.36 6.62 30.65
CA THR A 4 -26.06 6.38 30.04
C THR A 4 -25.76 7.39 28.95
N SER A 5 -24.49 7.81 28.80
CA SER A 5 -23.96 8.08 27.46
C SER A 5 -22.44 7.91 27.41
N GLU A 6 -22.05 6.95 26.59
CA GLU A 6 -20.69 6.63 26.19
C GLU A 6 -20.12 7.75 25.30
N ASN A 7 -18.82 8.03 25.44
CA ASN A 7 -17.93 8.36 24.32
C ASN A 7 -16.48 8.37 24.84
N SER A 8 -15.74 7.35 24.42
CA SER A 8 -14.32 7.16 24.67
C SER A 8 -13.46 8.19 23.93
N SER A 9 -12.57 8.84 24.67
CA SER A 9 -11.35 9.48 24.14
C SER A 9 -10.16 8.83 24.87
N PRO A 10 -8.91 8.81 24.35
CA PRO A 10 -8.30 9.96 23.67
C PRO A 10 -7.23 9.69 22.57
N ASN A 11 -6.87 10.79 21.90
CA ASN A 11 -5.55 11.09 21.30
C ASN A 11 -5.00 10.25 20.13
N SER A 12 -4.78 10.92 19.00
CA SER A 12 -3.40 11.24 18.60
C SER A 12 -3.39 12.39 17.60
N MET A 13 -3.54 13.62 18.12
CA MET A 13 -3.16 14.82 17.37
C MET A 13 -1.64 14.94 17.45
N CYS A 14 -0.91 14.41 16.46
CA CYS A 14 0.53 14.60 16.37
C CYS A 14 0.82 16.11 16.26
N LYS A 15 1.55 16.63 17.24
CA LYS A 15 1.92 18.04 17.38
C LYS A 15 2.64 18.51 16.12
N THR A 16 2.10 19.52 15.46
CA THR A 16 2.74 20.27 14.37
C THR A 16 3.98 21.01 14.88
N THR A 17 5.17 20.55 14.49
CA THR A 17 6.42 21.31 14.59
C THR A 17 6.78 21.82 13.19
N THR A 18 6.74 23.14 13.04
CA THR A 18 7.02 23.89 11.81
C THR A 18 8.45 23.65 11.33
N LEU A 19 8.61 22.87 10.25
CA LEU A 19 9.80 22.90 9.38
C LEU A 19 9.38 23.49 8.03
N PRO A 20 10.08 24.49 7.46
CA PRO A 20 9.60 25.27 6.32
C PRO A 20 9.55 24.53 4.97
N ASN A 21 9.93 23.24 4.94
CA ASN A 21 9.85 22.39 3.74
C ASN A 21 9.01 21.11 3.97
N ALA A 22 8.21 21.08 5.02
CA ALA A 22 7.17 20.06 5.16
C ALA A 22 5.95 20.46 4.33
N TYR A 23 6.12 20.62 3.01
CA TYR A 23 4.99 20.74 2.09
C TYR A 23 4.25 19.40 2.08
N ALA A 24 3.27 19.31 2.98
CA ALA A 24 2.05 18.54 2.84
C ALA A 24 2.18 17.18 2.13
N TYR A 25 2.96 16.28 2.72
CA TYR A 25 2.63 14.84 2.64
C TYR A 25 1.26 14.55 3.29
N PHE A 26 0.72 15.50 4.06
CA PHE A 26 -0.56 15.45 4.74
C PHE A 26 -1.79 15.32 3.82
N ASN A 27 -1.65 15.53 2.51
CA ASN A 27 -2.71 15.31 1.52
C ASN A 27 -2.36 14.24 0.48
N ALA A 28 -1.37 13.39 0.75
CA ALA A 28 -1.12 12.26 -0.12
C ALA A 28 -2.29 11.26 0.03
N GLU A 29 -3.25 11.37 -0.88
CA GLU A 29 -4.32 10.38 -1.08
C GLU A 29 -3.68 9.10 -1.62
N PHE A 30 -3.13 8.30 -0.73
CA PHE A 30 -2.71 6.95 -1.08
C PHE A 30 -3.96 6.11 -1.30
N SER A 31 -4.03 5.48 -2.47
CA SER A 31 -5.05 4.48 -2.70
C SER A 31 -4.80 3.32 -1.72
N ASP A 32 -5.81 2.98 -0.93
CA ASP A 32 -5.80 1.79 -0.10
C ASP A 32 -5.92 0.56 -1.00
N PHE A 33 -4.76 0.04 -1.39
CA PHE A 33 -4.65 -1.15 -2.23
C PHE A 33 -4.86 -2.46 -1.46
N ASP A 34 -5.13 -2.45 -0.16
CA ASP A 34 -5.34 -3.72 0.59
C ASP A 34 -6.55 -4.48 0.05
N LYS A 35 -7.57 -3.77 -0.46
CA LYS A 35 -8.71 -4.38 -1.15
C LYS A 35 -8.32 -5.07 -2.46
N ASN A 36 -7.25 -4.60 -3.10
CA ASN A 36 -6.74 -5.13 -4.35
C ASN A 36 -5.77 -6.30 -4.13
N LYS A 37 -5.27 -6.51 -2.90
CA LYS A 37 -4.39 -7.64 -2.56
C LYS A 37 -5.14 -8.96 -2.35
N LYS A 38 -6.45 -9.00 -2.58
CA LYS A 38 -7.23 -10.24 -2.47
C LYS A 38 -6.81 -11.24 -3.56
N LYS A 39 -6.88 -12.52 -3.21
CA LYS A 39 -6.50 -13.65 -4.10
C LYS A 39 -7.21 -13.62 -5.45
N GLU A 40 -8.43 -13.11 -5.47
CA GLU A 40 -9.31 -12.98 -6.63
C GLU A 40 -8.92 -11.85 -7.60
N CYS A 41 -8.07 -10.92 -7.18
CA CYS A 41 -7.67 -9.77 -8.01
C CYS A 41 -6.46 -10.06 -8.91
N PHE A 42 -5.82 -11.22 -8.74
CA PHE A 42 -4.63 -11.61 -9.50
C PHE A 42 -5.01 -12.37 -10.77
N ALA A 43 -4.45 -11.93 -11.89
CA ALA A 43 -4.59 -12.57 -13.19
C ALA A 43 -3.24 -12.61 -13.93
N PRO A 44 -2.98 -13.64 -14.75
CA PRO A 44 -1.85 -13.66 -15.67
C PRO A 44 -1.83 -12.42 -16.59
N GLY A 45 -0.66 -11.86 -16.83
CA GLY A 45 -0.45 -10.67 -17.66
C GLY A 45 -0.49 -9.33 -16.92
N GLN A 46 -0.89 -9.31 -15.65
CA GLN A 46 -0.88 -8.09 -14.84
C GLN A 46 0.52 -7.72 -14.35
N ILE A 47 0.84 -6.43 -14.36
CA ILE A 47 2.03 -5.88 -13.71
C ILE A 47 1.64 -5.35 -12.34
N TRP A 48 2.40 -5.73 -11.32
CA TRP A 48 2.20 -5.32 -9.94
C TRP A 48 3.40 -4.53 -9.45
N ALA A 49 3.13 -3.44 -8.75
CA ALA A 49 4.12 -2.66 -8.05
C ALA A 49 4.24 -3.18 -6.60
N ILE A 50 5.46 -3.42 -6.18
CA ILE A 50 5.81 -3.98 -4.88
C ILE A 50 6.60 -2.91 -4.15
N TYR A 51 6.07 -2.58 -2.98
CA TYR A 51 6.62 -1.55 -2.10
C TYR A 51 7.79 -2.14 -1.32
N ASP A 52 8.94 -1.45 -1.35
CA ASP A 52 10.08 -1.80 -0.51
C ASP A 52 9.72 -1.54 0.97
N ALA A 53 10.18 -2.43 1.85
CA ALA A 53 10.01 -2.29 3.29
C ALA A 53 10.81 -1.11 3.88
N ARG A 54 11.82 -0.60 3.15
CA ARG A 54 12.70 0.46 3.64
C ARG A 54 12.02 1.83 3.73
N ASP A 55 11.30 2.23 2.69
CA ASP A 55 10.69 3.56 2.61
C ASP A 55 9.27 3.56 2.04
N GLY A 56 8.70 2.39 1.75
CA GLY A 56 7.36 2.30 1.20
C GLY A 56 7.27 2.90 -0.21
N MET A 57 8.35 2.89 -0.99
CA MET A 57 8.32 3.30 -2.39
C MET A 57 8.14 2.07 -3.32
N PRO A 58 7.27 2.17 -4.34
CA PRO A 58 7.00 1.08 -5.29
C PRO A 58 8.10 0.98 -6.36
N ARG A 59 9.31 0.59 -5.97
CA ARG A 59 10.47 0.48 -6.89
C ARG A 59 10.58 -0.87 -7.59
N LEU A 60 9.89 -1.88 -7.07
CA LEU A 60 9.98 -3.24 -7.58
C LEU A 60 8.72 -3.54 -8.39
N TYR A 61 8.88 -3.96 -9.64
CA TYR A 61 7.76 -4.34 -10.49
C TYR A 61 7.84 -5.81 -10.85
N ALA A 62 6.69 -6.47 -10.91
CA ALA A 62 6.61 -7.87 -11.27
C ALA A 62 5.45 -8.15 -12.22
N LEU A 63 5.71 -8.92 -13.27
CA LEU A 63 4.69 -9.44 -14.17
C LEU A 63 4.18 -10.79 -13.66
N ILE A 64 2.88 -10.90 -13.41
CA ILE A 64 2.24 -12.18 -13.05
C ILE A 64 2.16 -13.05 -14.31
N ARG A 65 2.83 -14.21 -14.27
CA ARG A 65 2.76 -15.21 -15.36
C ARG A 65 1.68 -16.23 -15.15
N LYS A 66 1.45 -16.62 -13.89
CA LYS A 66 0.48 -17.67 -13.55
C LYS A 66 -0.03 -17.51 -12.13
N VAL A 67 -1.30 -17.82 -11.94
CA VAL A 67 -1.95 -17.93 -10.63
C VAL A 67 -2.33 -19.38 -10.43
N PHE A 68 -1.90 -19.99 -9.33
CA PHE A 68 -2.16 -21.38 -9.01
C PHE A 68 -3.30 -21.52 -7.99
N SER A 69 -4.09 -22.58 -8.17
CA SER A 69 -5.12 -23.06 -7.25
C SER A 69 -5.13 -24.60 -7.28
N PRO A 70 -5.32 -25.31 -6.15
CA PRO A 70 -5.59 -24.80 -4.81
C PRO A 70 -4.32 -24.30 -4.10
N GLY A 71 -4.50 -23.38 -3.13
CA GLY A 71 -3.41 -22.72 -2.43
C GLY A 71 -2.82 -21.58 -3.25
N PHE A 72 -3.30 -20.36 -2.98
CA PHE A 72 -2.91 -19.14 -3.69
C PHE A 72 -1.39 -18.98 -3.73
N LYS A 73 -0.83 -19.28 -4.90
CA LYS A 73 0.59 -19.11 -5.25
C LYS A 73 0.64 -18.39 -6.58
N LEU A 74 1.59 -17.48 -6.71
CA LEU A 74 1.82 -16.71 -7.93
C LEU A 74 3.17 -17.10 -8.51
N GLN A 75 3.20 -17.32 -9.82
CA GLN A 75 4.44 -17.26 -10.57
C GLN A 75 4.55 -15.85 -11.17
N ALA A 76 5.61 -15.14 -10.81
CA ALA A 76 5.87 -13.81 -11.31
C ALA A 76 7.31 -13.69 -11.82
N THR A 77 7.56 -12.71 -12.68
CA THR A 77 8.91 -12.34 -13.13
C THR A 77 9.16 -10.89 -12.77
N TRP A 78 10.29 -10.65 -12.12
CA TRP A 78 10.77 -9.31 -11.80
C TRP A 78 11.08 -8.55 -13.08
N LEU A 79 10.65 -7.29 -13.11
CA LEU A 79 10.98 -6.34 -14.17
C LEU A 79 12.12 -5.47 -13.66
N GLU A 80 13.19 -5.42 -14.42
CA GLU A 80 14.32 -4.53 -14.17
C GLU A 80 14.11 -3.23 -14.93
N SER A 81 14.49 -2.11 -14.30
CA SER A 81 14.54 -0.82 -14.99
C SER A 81 15.59 -0.89 -16.08
N HIS A 82 15.23 -0.55 -17.32
CA HIS A 82 16.24 -0.24 -18.32
C HIS A 82 16.86 1.10 -17.93
N PRO A 83 18.18 1.18 -17.63
CA PRO A 83 18.81 2.48 -17.52
C PRO A 83 18.74 3.16 -18.89
N ASP A 84 18.25 4.38 -18.97
CA ASP A 84 18.37 5.17 -20.20
C ASP A 84 19.87 5.34 -20.52
N ASP A 85 20.27 5.08 -21.79
CA ASP A 85 21.64 5.26 -22.30
C ASP A 85 22.08 6.74 -22.29
#